data_AF-A0A9R1VGF1-F1
#
_entry.id   AF-A0A9R1VGF1-F1
#
_cell.length_a   1.000
_cell.length_b   1.000
_cell.length_c   1.000
_cell.angle_alpha   90.00
_cell.angle_beta   90.00
_cell.angle_gamma   90.00
#
_symmetry.space_group_name_H-M   'P 1'
#
loop_
_entity.id
_entity.type
_entity.pdbx_description
1 polymer ?
#
loop_
_entity_poly.entity_id
_entity_poly.type
_entity_poly.pdbx_seq_one_letter_code
_entity_poly.pdbx_strand_id
1 'polypeptide(L)'
;MITRDKIQEVIQMSVDVEVSFSLTNLSEIELIDSEAIDPQIRCSQKNASISGRFAPFGLLILASKNLTEQTAVFFRVFKGPNKFLVLMCSDQSRLAPNILTD
;
A
#
# COMPACT_ATOMS: atom_id res chain seq x y z
N MET A 1 46.97 3.91 14.97
CA MET A 1 46.18 4.52 13.88
C MET A 1 44.96 3.65 13.69
N ILE A 2 43.78 4.12 14.11
CA ILE A 2 42.51 3.45 13.82
C ILE A 2 42.07 3.97 12.45
N THR A 3 42.04 3.10 11.46
CA THR A 3 41.55 3.40 10.11
C THR A 3 40.05 3.67 10.18
N ARG A 4 39.68 4.89 9.81
CA ARG A 4 38.32 5.29 9.47
C ARG A 4 37.91 4.53 8.22
N ASP A 5 37.24 3.39 8.33
CA ASP A 5 36.55 2.83 7.18
C ASP A 5 35.23 2.18 7.59
N LYS A 6 34.17 2.86 7.17
CA LYS A 6 32.76 2.46 7.14
C LYS A 6 32.06 2.39 8.50
N ILE A 7 31.75 3.58 9.03
CA ILE A 7 30.43 3.76 9.66
C ILE A 7 29.43 3.42 8.55
N GLN A 8 28.80 2.25 8.65
CA GLN A 8 27.64 1.89 7.84
C GLN A 8 26.64 3.02 8.04
N GLU A 9 26.35 3.75 6.96
CA GLU A 9 25.41 4.87 6.98
C GLU A 9 24.03 4.28 7.32
N VAL A 10 23.72 4.17 8.61
CA VAL A 10 22.40 3.77 9.08
C VAL A 10 21.49 4.93 8.74
N ILE A 11 20.84 4.87 7.58
CA ILE A 11 19.82 5.83 7.21
C ILE A 11 18.62 5.55 8.13
N GLN A 12 18.56 6.22 9.28
CA GLN A 12 17.32 6.29 10.08
C GLN A 12 16.32 7.17 9.33
N MET A 13 15.55 6.55 8.43
CA MET A 13 14.42 7.20 7.78
C MET A 13 13.22 7.17 8.73
N SER A 14 13.08 8.22 9.54
CA SER A 14 11.82 8.53 10.22
C SER A 14 11.19 9.73 9.52
N VAL A 15 10.03 9.51 8.92
CA VAL A 15 9.24 10.56 8.23
C VAL A 15 7.79 10.33 8.60
N ASP A 16 7.10 11.41 8.97
CA ASP A 16 5.66 11.43 9.15
C ASP A 16 5.01 12.01 7.89
N VAL A 17 3.98 11.32 7.36
CA VAL A 17 3.34 11.67 6.10
C VAL A 17 1.83 11.65 6.28
N GLU A 18 1.20 12.79 6.02
CA GLU A 18 -0.25 12.92 5.97
C GLU A 18 -0.70 13.22 4.53
N VAL A 19 -1.70 12.48 4.05
CA VAL A 19 -2.28 12.69 2.71
C VAL A 19 -3.80 12.60 2.77
N SER A 20 -4.47 13.42 1.96
CA SER A 20 -5.93 13.43 1.79
C SER A 20 -6.30 13.15 0.35
N PHE A 21 -7.21 12.20 0.14
CA PHE A 21 -7.71 11.84 -1.19
C PHE A 21 -9.18 12.27 -1.35
N SER A 22 -9.47 12.91 -2.48
CA SER A 22 -10.85 13.23 -2.90
C SER A 22 -11.16 12.48 -4.18
N LEU A 23 -12.21 11.65 -4.15
CA LEU A 23 -12.64 10.88 -5.31
C LEU A 23 -13.80 11.60 -6.00
N THR A 24 -13.66 11.81 -7.30
CA THR A 24 -14.75 12.29 -8.16
C THR A 24 -15.37 11.11 -8.92
N ASN A 25 -16.61 11.30 -9.39
CA ASN A 25 -17.29 10.33 -10.25
C ASN A 25 -17.45 8.90 -9.65
N LEU A 26 -18.14 8.82 -8.51
CA LEU A 26 -18.45 7.57 -7.80
C LEU A 26 -19.30 6.57 -8.61
N SER A 27 -19.85 6.97 -9.76
CA SER A 27 -20.67 6.13 -10.63
C SER A 27 -19.88 4.97 -11.25
N GLU A 28 -18.56 5.13 -11.32
CA GLU A 28 -17.65 4.26 -12.05
C GLU A 28 -16.88 3.27 -11.13
N ILE A 29 -17.19 3.29 -9.83
CA ILE A 29 -16.58 2.43 -8.80
C ILE A 29 -16.93 0.95 -9.02
N GLU A 30 -15.96 0.06 -8.74
CA GLU A 30 -16.13 -1.39 -8.83
C GLU A 30 -17.28 -1.88 -7.92
N LEU A 31 -18.18 -2.67 -8.48
CA LEU A 31 -19.26 -3.30 -7.71
C LEU A 31 -18.72 -4.45 -6.87
N ILE A 32 -19.40 -4.74 -5.76
CA ILE A 32 -19.06 -5.89 -4.92
C ILE A 32 -20.31 -6.67 -4.54
N ASP A 33 -20.28 -7.97 -4.84
CA ASP A 33 -21.47 -8.84 -4.76
C ASP A 33 -21.86 -9.21 -3.33
N SER A 34 -20.90 -9.13 -2.40
CA SER A 34 -21.12 -9.37 -0.97
C SER A 34 -20.33 -8.38 -0.14
N GLU A 35 -20.94 -7.85 0.90
CA GLU A 35 -20.29 -6.98 1.88
C GLU A 35 -19.56 -7.78 2.97
N ALA A 36 -19.84 -9.09 3.09
CA ALA A 36 -19.22 -9.99 4.04
C ALA A 36 -17.92 -10.54 3.46
N ILE A 37 -16.87 -9.70 3.48
CA ILE A 37 -15.56 -10.02 2.94
C ILE A 37 -14.52 -9.88 4.03
N ASP A 38 -13.65 -10.87 4.14
CA ASP A 38 -12.44 -10.77 4.94
C ASP A 38 -11.49 -9.74 4.28
N PRO A 39 -11.20 -8.61 4.96
CA PRO A 39 -10.37 -7.54 4.41
C PRO A 39 -8.96 -8.01 4.02
N GLN A 40 -8.36 -8.90 4.80
CA GLN A 40 -6.99 -9.37 4.62
C GLN A 40 -6.89 -10.29 3.39
N ILE A 41 -7.85 -11.21 3.25
CA ILE A 41 -7.97 -12.04 2.05
C ILE A 41 -8.18 -11.17 0.82
N ARG A 42 -9.04 -10.14 0.91
CA ARG A 42 -9.31 -9.25 -0.22
C ARG A 42 -8.09 -8.43 -0.64
N CYS A 43 -7.31 -7.90 0.31
CA CYS A 43 -6.05 -7.22 0.02
C CYS A 43 -5.05 -8.15 -0.68
N SER A 44 -5.02 -9.43 -0.31
CA SER A 44 -4.14 -10.43 -0.94
C SER A 44 -4.57 -10.74 -2.38
N GLN A 45 -5.88 -10.86 -2.63
CA GLN A 45 -6.44 -11.12 -3.97
C GLN A 45 -6.39 -9.90 -4.89
N LYS A 46 -6.54 -8.69 -4.34
CA LYS A 46 -6.56 -7.41 -5.05
C LYS A 46 -5.40 -6.54 -4.55
N ASN A 47 -4.18 -7.09 -4.65
CA ASN A 47 -2.94 -6.45 -4.21
C ASN A 47 -2.59 -5.18 -5.01
N ALA A 48 -1.48 -4.51 -4.70
CA ALA A 48 -1.13 -3.21 -5.29
C ALA A 48 -0.88 -3.25 -6.81
N SER A 49 -0.64 -4.42 -7.38
CA SER A 49 -0.39 -4.59 -8.82
C SER A 49 -1.66 -4.79 -9.63
N ILE A 50 -2.79 -5.11 -8.98
CA ILE A 50 -4.06 -5.34 -9.68
C ILE A 50 -4.78 -4.02 -9.90
N SER A 51 -4.76 -3.50 -11.12
CA SER A 51 -5.49 -2.28 -11.45
C SER A 51 -7.01 -2.50 -11.43
N GLY A 52 -7.71 -1.44 -11.09
CA GLY A 52 -9.15 -1.25 -11.18
C GLY A 52 -9.40 0.22 -11.51
N ARG A 53 -10.65 0.58 -11.78
CA ARG A 53 -10.94 1.90 -12.37
C ARG A 53 -10.49 3.09 -11.51
N PHE A 54 -10.59 2.95 -10.19
CA PHE A 54 -10.17 3.96 -9.21
C PHE A 54 -9.19 3.42 -8.17
N ALA A 55 -8.62 2.24 -8.37
CA ALA A 55 -7.85 1.58 -7.34
C ALA A 55 -6.75 0.71 -7.93
N PRO A 56 -5.62 0.55 -7.25
CA PRO A 56 -5.30 1.13 -5.94
C PRO A 56 -4.87 2.61 -6.02
N PHE A 57 -5.15 3.39 -4.98
CA PHE A 57 -4.60 4.73 -4.78
C PHE A 57 -4.08 4.87 -3.35
N GLY A 58 -2.92 5.51 -3.16
CA GLY A 58 -2.27 5.56 -1.86
C GLY A 58 -0.79 5.91 -1.98
N LEU A 59 0.01 5.35 -1.08
CA LEU A 59 1.42 5.62 -0.91
C LEU A 59 2.26 4.38 -1.20
N LEU A 60 3.40 4.62 -1.83
CA LEU A 60 4.52 3.68 -1.86
C LEU A 60 5.56 4.19 -0.86
N ILE A 61 5.81 3.41 0.18
CA ILE A 61 6.75 3.73 1.25
C ILE A 61 7.84 2.67 1.31
N LEU A 62 8.97 3.01 1.94
CA LEU A 62 10.14 2.13 2.01
C LEU A 62 10.50 1.57 0.62
N ALA A 63 10.45 2.43 -0.40
CA ALA A 63 10.56 2.04 -1.79
C ALA A 63 11.96 2.28 -2.34
N SER A 64 12.49 1.30 -3.07
CA SER A 64 13.74 1.46 -3.80
C SER A 64 13.56 2.43 -4.98
N LYS A 65 14.64 3.05 -5.44
CA LYS A 65 14.60 4.02 -6.55
C LYS A 65 13.97 3.45 -7.84
N ASN A 66 14.14 2.16 -8.08
CA ASN A 66 13.59 1.44 -9.23
C ASN A 66 12.28 0.71 -8.92
N LEU A 67 11.70 0.90 -7.72
CA LEU A 67 10.44 0.32 -7.24
C LEU A 67 10.41 -1.22 -7.23
N THR A 68 11.57 -1.89 -7.29
CA THR A 68 11.64 -3.34 -7.13
C THR A 68 11.28 -3.76 -5.71
N GLU A 69 11.66 -2.94 -4.73
CA GLU A 69 11.28 -3.10 -3.33
C GLU A 69 10.34 -1.97 -2.93
N GLN A 70 9.23 -2.28 -2.27
CA GLN A 70 8.31 -1.29 -1.70
C GLN A 70 7.29 -1.92 -0.76
N THR A 71 6.76 -1.11 0.14
CA THR A 71 5.47 -1.35 0.79
C THR A 71 4.43 -0.41 0.19
N ALA A 72 3.29 -0.96 -0.26
CA ALA A 72 2.18 -0.15 -0.75
C ALA A 72 1.08 -0.07 0.31
N VAL A 73 0.85 1.14 0.84
CA VAL A 73 -0.30 1.43 1.71
C VAL A 73 -1.34 2.14 0.86
N PHE A 74 -2.45 1.47 0.57
CA PHE A 74 -3.41 1.96 -0.41
C PHE A 74 -4.85 1.70 0.01
N PHE A 75 -5.76 2.43 -0.66
CA PHE A 75 -7.19 2.27 -0.53
C PHE A 75 -7.79 1.67 -1.79
N ARG A 76 -8.86 0.89 -1.61
CA ARG A 76 -9.81 0.52 -2.65
C ARG A 76 -11.20 0.91 -2.20
N VAL A 77 -11.99 1.46 -3.11
CA VAL A 77 -13.40 1.74 -2.86
C VAL A 77 -14.26 0.81 -3.70
N PHE A 78 -15.28 0.25 -3.09
CA PHE A 78 -16.27 -0.59 -3.73
C PHE A 78 -17.67 -0.02 -3.51
N LYS A 79 -18.57 -0.26 -4.46
CA LYS A 79 -19.98 0.08 -4.35
C LYS A 79 -20.75 -1.21 -4.04
N GLY A 80 -21.24 -1.31 -2.81
CA GLY A 80 -22.16 -2.36 -2.38
C GLY A 80 -23.62 -1.99 -2.69
N PRO A 81 -24.57 -2.87 -2.34
CA PRO A 81 -25.99 -2.64 -2.62
C PRO A 81 -26.54 -1.35 -2.01
N ASN A 82 -26.12 -1.00 -0.78
CA ASN A 82 -26.69 0.12 -0.03
C ASN A 82 -25.66 1.15 0.48
N LYS A 83 -24.36 0.88 0.30
CA LYS A 83 -23.28 1.73 0.82
C LYS A 83 -22.00 1.57 0.02
N PHE A 84 -21.08 2.51 0.22
CA PHE A 84 -19.69 2.35 -0.20
C PHE A 84 -18.91 1.59 0.86
N LEU A 85 -17.96 0.78 0.40
CA LEU A 85 -17.02 0.04 1.24
C LEU A 85 -15.62 0.52 0.89
N VAL A 86 -14.84 0.91 1.90
CA VAL A 86 -13.45 1.33 1.72
C VAL A 86 -12.56 0.30 2.38
N LEU A 87 -11.66 -0.28 1.59
CA LEU A 87 -10.65 -1.23 2.06
C LEU A 87 -9.31 -0.51 2.12
N MET A 88 -8.63 -0.57 3.26
CA MET A 88 -7.24 -0.14 3.42
C MET A 88 -6.35 -1.39 3.41
N CYS A 89 -5.33 -1.38 2.56
CA CYS A 89 -4.39 -2.49 2.41
C CYS A 89 -2.97 -2.00 2.69
N SER A 90 -2.21 -2.82 3.41
CA SER A 90 -0.75 -2.72 3.52
C SER A 90 -0.14 -3.92 2.80
N ASP A 91 0.25 -3.72 1.54
CA ASP A 91 0.84 -4.75 0.71
C ASP A 91 2.37 -4.68 0.78
N GLN A 92 2.94 -5.67 1.46
CA GLN A 92 4.37 -5.85 1.66
C GLN A 92 4.91 -7.01 0.79
N SER A 93 4.15 -7.47 -0.21
CA SER A 93 4.55 -8.60 -1.06
C SER A 93 5.85 -8.37 -1.85
N ARG A 94 6.26 -7.10 -1.99
CA ARG A 94 7.53 -6.71 -2.61
C ARG A 94 8.50 -6.07 -1.63
N LEU A 95 8.36 -6.32 -0.34
CA LEU A 95 9.37 -5.92 0.64
C LEU A 95 10.48 -6.97 0.72
N ALA A 96 11.73 -6.55 0.87
CA ALA A 96 12.83 -7.48 1.08
C ALA A 96 12.69 -8.21 2.44
N PRO A 97 13.01 -9.51 2.53
CA PRO A 97 12.91 -10.28 3.78
C PRO A 97 13.71 -9.70 4.95
N ASN A 98 14.75 -8.92 4.65
CA ASN A 98 15.76 -8.49 5.62
C ASN A 98 15.45 -7.16 6.31
N ILE A 99 14.29 -6.54 6.04
CA ILE A 99 13.89 -5.27 6.68
C ILE A 99 13.01 -5.51 7.93
N LEU A 100 12.54 -6.74 8.16
CA LEU A 100 11.61 -7.09 9.25
C LEU A 100 12.15 -8.13 10.24
N THR A 101 13.45 -8.46 10.19
CA THR A 101 14.06 -9.50 11.05
C THR A 101 15.09 -8.98 12.06
N ASP A 102 14.97 -7.71 12.49
CA ASP A 102 15.66 -7.20 13.68
C ASP A 102 14.65 -6.71 14.73
#